data_AF-A0A496AIF6-F1
#
_entry.id   AF-A0A496AIF6-F1
#
_cell.length_a   1.000
_cell.length_b   1.000
_cell.length_c   1.000
_cell.angle_alpha   90.00
_cell.angle_beta   90.00
_cell.angle_gamma   90.00
#
_symmetry.space_group_name_H-M   'P 1'
#
loop_
_entity.id
_entity.type
_entity.pdbx_description
1 polymer ?
#
loop_
_entity_poly.entity_id
_entity_poly.type
_entity_poly.pdbx_seq_one_letter_code
_entity_poly.pdbx_strand_id
1 'polypeptide(L)'
;MSDGYKAIKGIAAAKYVVKKSRFLAEAKAVENQDKVKRFVVDVKNRIPQATHYCYAYSIGNEDDKLEYVSDAGEPTHSAGPPILAAIHANELSNTIIVVARYYGGINLGIGGLIRAYGACARACLENATIETRIKYRELYVDVPYSQIGTVVTLCKRMGGQVRSINYEPNPNIHIQIKERQLESIQEQLQSIGITPRY
;
A
#
# COMPACT_ATOMS: atom_id res chain seq x y z
N MET A 1 -2.04 18.35 3.56
CA MET A 1 -2.06 16.95 3.09
C MET A 1 -1.17 16.15 4.01
N SER A 2 -1.61 14.97 4.48
CA SER A 2 -0.86 14.19 5.47
C SER A 2 0.40 13.58 4.87
N ASP A 3 1.50 13.59 5.61
CA ASP A 3 2.80 13.01 5.22
C ASP A 3 2.80 11.47 5.08
N GLY A 4 1.63 10.84 5.19
CA GLY A 4 1.46 9.41 5.21
C GLY A 4 0.20 8.96 4.49
N TYR A 5 0.13 7.67 4.26
CA TYR A 5 -0.98 6.97 3.61
C TYR A 5 -1.63 6.01 4.60
N LYS A 6 -2.94 5.78 4.46
CA LYS A 6 -3.66 4.80 5.28
C LYS A 6 -3.42 3.40 4.70
N ALA A 7 -3.12 2.44 5.55
CA ALA A 7 -2.95 1.04 5.17
C ALA A 7 -3.49 0.10 6.25
N ILE A 8 -3.76 -1.14 5.85
CA ILE A 8 -4.20 -2.19 6.77
C ILE A 8 -3.02 -2.70 7.60
N LYS A 9 -3.22 -2.79 8.92
CA LYS A 9 -2.35 -3.49 9.86
C LYS A 9 -2.77 -4.95 9.98
N GLY A 10 -1.87 -5.87 9.67
CA GLY A 10 -2.15 -7.31 9.70
C GLY A 10 -3.02 -7.78 8.53
N ILE A 11 -3.85 -8.80 8.79
CA ILE A 11 -4.83 -9.33 7.85
C ILE A 11 -6.22 -9.07 8.42
N ALA A 12 -7.10 -8.50 7.61
CA ALA A 12 -8.52 -8.38 7.90
C ALA A 12 -9.30 -9.43 7.11
N ALA A 13 -10.44 -9.87 7.65
CA ALA A 13 -11.30 -10.84 7.00
C ALA A 13 -12.78 -10.56 7.25
N ALA A 14 -13.63 -10.94 6.30
CA ALA A 14 -15.08 -10.91 6.46
C ALA A 14 -15.77 -11.99 5.63
N LYS A 15 -17.03 -12.25 5.98
CA LYS A 15 -17.91 -13.14 5.24
C LYS A 15 -19.22 -12.43 4.95
N TYR A 16 -19.71 -12.58 3.72
CA TYR A 16 -21.01 -12.09 3.28
C TYR A 16 -21.79 -13.21 2.58
N VAL A 17 -23.09 -13.32 2.85
CA VAL A 17 -23.94 -14.39 2.28
C VAL A 17 -25.20 -13.77 1.68
N VAL A 18 -25.50 -14.10 0.43
CA VAL A 18 -26.72 -13.65 -0.26
C VAL A 18 -27.18 -14.70 -1.25
N LYS A 19 -28.48 -15.02 -1.25
CA LYS A 19 -29.09 -16.05 -2.12
C LYS A 19 -28.25 -17.33 -2.19
N LYS A 20 -27.89 -17.87 -1.01
CA LYS A 20 -27.04 -19.05 -0.80
C LYS A 20 -25.59 -18.95 -1.31
N SER A 21 -25.23 -17.91 -2.06
CA SER A 21 -23.84 -17.64 -2.44
C SER A 21 -23.08 -17.10 -1.23
N ARG A 22 -21.86 -17.60 -1.02
CA ARG A 22 -20.98 -17.17 0.08
C ARG A 22 -19.77 -16.45 -0.48
N PHE A 23 -19.47 -15.29 0.08
CA PHE A 23 -18.32 -14.47 -0.24
C PHE A 23 -17.45 -14.40 1.00
N LEU A 24 -16.17 -14.69 0.86
CA LEU A 24 -15.18 -14.61 1.92
C LEU A 24 -14.08 -13.66 1.45
N ALA A 25 -13.89 -12.56 2.16
CA ALA A 25 -12.89 -11.56 1.84
C ALA A 25 -11.72 -11.67 2.81
N GLU A 26 -10.50 -11.49 2.29
CA GLU A 26 -9.31 -11.18 3.08
C GLU A 26 -8.61 -9.96 2.49
N ALA A 27 -8.09 -9.09 3.36
CA ALA A 27 -7.38 -7.88 2.98
C ALA A 27 -6.09 -7.70 3.79
N LYS A 28 -5.06 -7.12 3.17
CA LYS A 28 -3.81 -6.77 3.84
C LYS A 28 -3.08 -5.63 3.12
N ALA A 29 -2.06 -5.10 3.80
CA ALA A 29 -1.09 -4.23 3.14
C ALA A 29 -0.13 -5.02 2.21
N VAL A 30 0.20 -4.43 1.06
CA VAL A 30 1.15 -4.93 0.05
C VAL A 30 1.95 -3.77 -0.55
N GLU A 31 3.25 -3.98 -0.76
CA GLU A 31 4.17 -2.92 -1.19
C GLU A 31 4.53 -3.00 -2.69
N ASN A 32 4.29 -4.15 -3.31
CA ASN A 32 4.61 -4.39 -4.73
C ASN A 32 3.78 -5.55 -5.29
N GLN A 33 3.84 -5.73 -6.61
CA GLN A 33 3.09 -6.76 -7.33
C GLN A 33 3.48 -8.19 -6.94
N ASP A 34 4.71 -8.43 -6.50
CA ASP A 34 5.11 -9.77 -6.06
C ASP A 34 4.43 -10.14 -4.74
N LYS A 35 4.28 -9.18 -3.82
CA LYS A 35 3.50 -9.37 -2.58
C LYS A 35 2.01 -9.57 -2.86
N VAL A 36 1.46 -8.91 -3.88
CA VAL A 36 0.10 -9.16 -4.39
C VAL A 36 -0.05 -10.62 -4.83
N LYS A 37 0.81 -11.07 -5.75
CA LYS A 37 0.77 -12.45 -6.29
C LYS A 37 0.85 -13.49 -5.17
N ARG A 38 1.78 -13.32 -4.24
CA ARG A 38 1.92 -14.20 -3.07
C ARG A 38 0.66 -14.21 -2.21
N PHE A 39 0.07 -13.05 -1.94
CA PHE A 39 -1.13 -13.01 -1.11
C PHE A 39 -2.34 -13.69 -1.77
N VAL A 40 -2.52 -13.52 -3.08
CA VAL A 40 -3.60 -14.24 -3.80
C VAL A 40 -3.42 -15.75 -3.68
N VAL A 41 -2.19 -16.26 -3.77
CA VAL A 41 -1.89 -17.69 -3.54
C VAL A 41 -2.19 -18.09 -2.10
N ASP A 42 -1.77 -17.29 -1.13
CA ASP A 42 -2.02 -17.55 0.29
C ASP A 42 -3.53 -17.62 0.61
N VAL A 43 -4.33 -16.72 0.03
CA VAL A 43 -5.79 -16.72 0.17
C VAL A 43 -6.41 -17.96 -0.46
N LYS A 44 -5.94 -18.38 -1.64
CA LYS A 44 -6.39 -19.63 -2.28
C LYS A 44 -6.13 -20.86 -1.42
N ASN A 45 -4.99 -20.88 -0.70
CA ASN A 45 -4.66 -21.96 0.21
C ASN A 45 -5.53 -21.95 1.48
N ARG A 46 -5.79 -20.77 2.06
CA ARG A 46 -6.65 -20.62 3.26
C ARG A 46 -8.15 -20.81 2.96
N ILE A 47 -8.59 -20.44 1.77
CA ILE A 47 -9.98 -20.53 1.33
C ILE A 47 -10.04 -21.43 0.10
N PRO A 48 -9.84 -22.75 0.23
CA PRO A 48 -9.75 -23.64 -0.92
C PRO A 48 -11.12 -23.86 -1.59
N GLN A 49 -11.09 -24.29 -2.86
CA GLN A 49 -12.27 -24.72 -3.63
C GLN A 49 -13.32 -23.63 -3.88
N ALA A 50 -12.98 -22.34 -3.76
CA ALA A 50 -13.88 -21.28 -4.19
C ALA A 50 -13.97 -21.26 -5.72
N THR A 51 -15.14 -20.87 -6.24
CA THR A 51 -15.41 -20.80 -7.68
C THR A 51 -14.61 -19.67 -8.35
N HIS A 52 -14.54 -18.51 -7.69
CA HIS A 52 -13.82 -17.34 -8.18
C HIS A 52 -13.02 -16.69 -7.05
N TYR A 53 -11.83 -16.18 -7.36
CA TYR A 53 -10.98 -15.41 -6.46
C TYR A 53 -10.75 -14.03 -7.07
N CYS A 54 -11.78 -13.19 -7.01
CA CYS A 54 -11.74 -11.84 -7.55
C CYS A 54 -10.93 -10.96 -6.59
N TYR A 55 -10.19 -9.99 -7.11
CA TYR A 55 -9.39 -9.12 -6.25
C TYR A 55 -9.18 -7.76 -6.88
N ALA A 56 -8.82 -6.81 -6.03
CA ALA A 56 -8.30 -5.53 -6.46
C ALA A 56 -7.18 -5.08 -5.52
N TYR A 57 -6.28 -4.26 -6.03
CA TYR A 57 -5.26 -3.61 -5.22
C TYR A 57 -4.98 -2.19 -5.69
N SER A 58 -4.47 -1.38 -4.77
CA SER A 58 -3.88 -0.07 -5.02
C SER A 58 -2.54 0.01 -4.30
N ILE A 59 -1.47 0.31 -5.02
CA ILE A 59 -0.10 0.44 -4.48
C ILE A 59 0.45 1.80 -4.91
N GLY A 60 1.13 2.51 -4.01
CA GLY A 60 1.70 3.82 -4.32
C GLY A 60 0.75 4.98 -4.02
N ASN A 61 1.28 6.19 -4.18
CA ASN A 61 0.58 7.44 -3.87
C ASN A 61 0.45 8.25 -5.15
N GLU A 62 -0.59 9.08 -5.22
CA GLU A 62 -0.87 10.12 -6.23
C GLU A 62 -0.20 9.88 -7.60
N ASP A 63 1.06 10.29 -7.77
CA ASP A 63 1.78 10.27 -9.06
C ASP A 63 2.24 8.87 -9.53
N ASP A 64 2.48 7.92 -8.61
CA ASP A 64 2.97 6.55 -8.91
C ASP A 64 1.95 5.48 -8.52
N LYS A 65 0.66 5.82 -8.57
CA LYS A 65 -0.42 4.92 -8.16
C LYS A 65 -0.61 3.78 -9.17
N LEU A 66 -0.30 2.56 -8.74
CA LEU A 66 -0.54 1.34 -9.50
C LEU A 66 -1.79 0.64 -8.99
N GLU A 67 -2.81 0.56 -9.84
CA GLU A 67 -4.08 -0.10 -9.55
C GLU A 67 -4.37 -1.24 -10.49
N TYR A 68 -5.06 -2.25 -9.98
CA TYR A 68 -5.48 -3.39 -10.78
C TYR A 68 -6.72 -4.04 -10.19
N VAL A 69 -7.54 -4.60 -11.07
CA VAL A 69 -8.74 -5.37 -10.74
C VAL A 69 -8.74 -6.68 -11.50
N SER A 70 -9.29 -7.72 -10.89
CA SER A 70 -9.53 -9.01 -11.52
C SER A 70 -10.91 -9.53 -11.16
N ASP A 71 -11.73 -9.79 -12.17
CA ASP A 71 -13.02 -10.46 -12.01
C ASP A 71 -12.86 -11.99 -11.93
N ALA A 72 -11.67 -12.55 -12.19
CA ALA A 72 -11.35 -13.98 -12.00
C ALA A 72 -12.39 -14.98 -12.56
N GLY A 73 -12.97 -14.67 -13.73
CA GLY A 73 -13.98 -15.50 -14.40
C GLY A 73 -15.43 -15.12 -14.08
N GLU A 74 -15.68 -14.18 -13.17
CA GLU A 74 -16.97 -13.50 -13.08
C GLU A 74 -17.22 -12.62 -14.32
N PRO A 75 -18.49 -12.24 -14.60
CA PRO A 75 -18.79 -11.27 -15.63
C PRO A 75 -17.96 -9.98 -15.49
N THR A 76 -17.54 -9.42 -16.61
CA THR A 76 -16.66 -8.25 -16.65
C THR A 76 -17.20 -7.09 -15.80
N HIS A 77 -16.32 -6.50 -15.00
CA HIS A 77 -16.58 -5.39 -14.09
C HIS A 77 -17.56 -5.69 -12.93
N SER A 78 -17.96 -6.94 -12.74
CA SER A 78 -18.96 -7.30 -11.72
C SER A 78 -18.38 -7.58 -10.34
N ALA A 79 -17.06 -7.74 -10.21
CA ALA A 79 -16.40 -8.11 -8.95
C ALA A 79 -15.21 -7.21 -8.61
N GLY A 80 -14.23 -7.10 -9.50
CA GLY A 80 -12.99 -6.36 -9.29
C GLY A 80 -13.19 -4.87 -9.02
N PRO A 81 -13.90 -4.11 -9.87
CA PRO A 81 -14.15 -2.68 -9.64
C PRO A 81 -14.89 -2.37 -8.33
N PRO A 82 -15.95 -3.11 -7.93
CA PRO A 82 -16.57 -2.95 -6.61
C PRO A 82 -15.60 -3.15 -5.43
N ILE A 83 -14.62 -4.05 -5.56
CA ILE A 83 -13.60 -4.27 -4.54
C ILE A 83 -12.64 -3.05 -4.49
N LEU A 84 -12.18 -2.56 -5.64
CA LEU A 84 -11.33 -1.37 -5.72
C LEU A 84 -12.02 -0.13 -5.15
N ALA A 85 -13.32 0.05 -5.43
CA ALA A 85 -14.11 1.14 -4.90
C ALA A 85 -14.15 1.14 -3.36
N ALA A 86 -14.11 -0.04 -2.72
CA ALA A 86 -14.04 -0.13 -1.25
C ALA A 86 -12.68 0.37 -0.72
N ILE A 87 -11.57 0.09 -1.42
CA ILE A 87 -10.24 0.62 -1.10
C ILE A 87 -10.25 2.15 -1.19
N HIS A 88 -10.80 2.69 -2.28
CA HIS A 88 -10.89 4.15 -2.50
C HIS A 88 -11.76 4.85 -1.47
N ALA A 89 -12.92 4.30 -1.15
CA ALA A 89 -13.84 4.88 -0.17
C ALA A 89 -13.24 4.98 1.24
N ASN A 90 -12.21 4.18 1.54
CA ASN A 90 -11.48 4.22 2.81
C ASN A 90 -10.14 4.96 2.70
N GLU A 91 -9.84 5.58 1.55
CA GLU A 91 -8.59 6.30 1.27
C GLU A 91 -7.34 5.44 1.54
N LEU A 92 -7.44 4.13 1.29
CA LEU A 92 -6.36 3.19 1.53
C LEU A 92 -5.39 3.15 0.36
N SER A 93 -4.10 3.06 0.67
CA SER A 93 -3.02 2.76 -0.27
C SER A 93 -2.27 1.51 0.18
N ASN A 94 -1.41 0.98 -0.69
CA ASN A 94 -0.63 -0.24 -0.49
C ASN A 94 -1.50 -1.38 0.05
N THR A 95 -2.68 -1.58 -0.54
CA THR A 95 -3.71 -2.47 -0.01
C THR A 95 -4.21 -3.39 -1.11
N ILE A 96 -4.39 -4.67 -0.78
CA ILE A 96 -5.07 -5.66 -1.61
C ILE A 96 -6.26 -6.22 -0.84
N ILE A 97 -7.35 -6.46 -1.56
CA ILE A 97 -8.50 -7.23 -1.08
C ILE A 97 -8.75 -8.36 -2.06
N VAL A 98 -8.83 -9.59 -1.56
CA VAL A 98 -9.21 -10.78 -2.33
C VAL A 98 -10.55 -11.27 -1.80
N VAL A 99 -11.52 -11.47 -2.69
CA VAL A 99 -12.85 -11.99 -2.38
C VAL A 99 -13.05 -13.33 -3.09
N ALA A 100 -13.05 -14.39 -2.30
CA ALA A 100 -13.38 -15.73 -2.73
C ALA A 100 -14.90 -15.93 -2.72
N ARG A 101 -15.46 -16.45 -3.81
CA ARG A 101 -16.89 -16.75 -3.93
C ARG A 101 -17.15 -18.24 -4.08
N TYR A 102 -18.09 -18.76 -3.29
CA TYR A 102 -18.72 -20.05 -3.51
C TYR A 102 -20.12 -19.83 -4.11
N TYR A 103 -20.37 -20.39 -5.29
CA TYR A 103 -21.68 -20.31 -5.94
C TYR A 103 -22.77 -21.05 -5.15
N GLY A 104 -23.91 -20.37 -4.94
CA GLY A 104 -25.01 -20.89 -4.13
C GLY A 104 -26.12 -21.62 -4.89
N GLY A 105 -25.95 -21.90 -6.18
CA GLY A 105 -27.01 -22.48 -7.03
C GLY A 105 -28.03 -21.46 -7.57
N ILE A 106 -27.93 -20.18 -7.19
CA ILE A 106 -28.83 -19.11 -7.64
C ILE A 106 -28.01 -17.98 -8.27
N ASN A 107 -28.34 -17.65 -9.52
CA ASN A 107 -27.73 -16.52 -10.22
C ASN A 107 -28.10 -15.18 -9.56
N LEU A 108 -27.08 -14.37 -9.29
CA LEU A 108 -27.25 -13.03 -8.71
C LEU A 108 -27.52 -11.96 -9.79
N GLY A 109 -27.15 -12.24 -11.04
CA GLY A 109 -27.06 -11.24 -12.11
C GLY A 109 -25.92 -10.23 -11.84
N ILE A 110 -25.54 -9.47 -12.86
CA ILE A 110 -24.39 -8.52 -12.79
C ILE A 110 -24.57 -7.52 -11.65
N GLY A 111 -25.74 -6.88 -11.55
CA GLY A 111 -26.01 -5.92 -10.47
C GLY A 111 -26.01 -6.56 -9.06
N GLY A 112 -26.39 -7.84 -8.94
CA GLY A 112 -26.30 -8.56 -7.68
C GLY A 112 -24.87 -8.90 -7.28
N LEU A 113 -24.02 -9.25 -8.26
CA LEU A 113 -22.59 -9.47 -8.04
C LEU A 113 -21.89 -8.20 -7.58
N ILE A 114 -22.12 -7.09 -8.28
CA ILE A 114 -21.55 -5.78 -7.93
C ILE A 114 -21.84 -5.43 -6.47
N ARG A 115 -23.11 -5.58 -6.05
CA ARG A 115 -23.50 -5.32 -4.66
C ARG A 115 -22.86 -6.30 -3.68
N ALA A 116 -22.80 -7.59 -4.01
CA ALA A 116 -22.27 -8.61 -3.12
C ALA A 116 -20.75 -8.48 -2.90
N TYR A 117 -19.98 -8.28 -3.98
CA TYR A 117 -18.53 -8.07 -3.90
C TYR A 117 -18.19 -6.78 -3.15
N GLY A 118 -18.84 -5.67 -3.48
CA GLY A 118 -18.65 -4.41 -2.78
C GLY A 118 -19.03 -4.49 -1.30
N ALA A 119 -20.15 -5.15 -0.96
CA ALA A 119 -20.56 -5.33 0.44
C ALA A 119 -19.56 -6.19 1.23
N CYS A 120 -19.08 -7.29 0.65
CA CYS A 120 -18.10 -8.16 1.29
C CYS A 120 -16.76 -7.45 1.50
N ALA A 121 -16.29 -6.69 0.51
CA ALA A 121 -15.06 -5.90 0.61
C ALA A 121 -15.17 -4.81 1.69
N ARG A 122 -16.30 -4.08 1.76
CA ARG A 122 -16.53 -3.08 2.81
C ARG A 122 -16.56 -3.71 4.20
N ALA A 123 -17.29 -4.81 4.38
CA ALA A 123 -17.31 -5.55 5.65
C ALA A 123 -15.91 -6.03 6.07
N CYS A 124 -15.05 -6.38 5.10
CA CYS A 124 -13.66 -6.74 5.38
C CYS A 124 -12.87 -5.54 5.93
N LEU A 125 -13.07 -4.35 5.37
CA LEU A 125 -12.39 -3.13 5.82
C LEU A 125 -12.96 -2.59 7.15
N GLU A 126 -14.24 -2.79 7.44
CA GLU A 126 -14.84 -2.49 8.74
C GLU A 126 -14.19 -3.33 9.87
N ASN A 127 -13.76 -4.54 9.57
CA ASN A 127 -13.02 -5.41 10.50
C ASN A 127 -11.50 -5.13 10.52
N ALA A 128 -11.00 -4.23 9.67
CA ALA A 128 -9.58 -3.96 9.57
C ALA A 128 -9.11 -2.96 10.63
N THR A 129 -7.92 -3.20 11.20
CA THR A 129 -7.19 -2.14 11.90
C THR A 129 -6.45 -1.30 10.85
N ILE A 130 -6.83 -0.03 10.71
CA ILE A 130 -6.21 0.90 9.77
C ILE A 130 -5.19 1.78 10.51
N GLU A 131 -4.00 1.93 9.94
CA GLU A 131 -2.95 2.80 10.47
C GLU A 131 -2.42 3.74 9.38
N THR A 132 -1.93 4.90 9.81
CA THR A 132 -1.23 5.83 8.92
C THR A 132 0.25 5.46 8.87
N ARG A 133 0.78 5.22 7.68
CA ARG A 133 2.19 4.92 7.42
C ARG A 133 2.87 6.05 6.68
N ILE A 134 4.11 6.34 7.03
CA ILE A 134 4.94 7.35 6.36
C ILE A 134 6.06 6.60 5.62
N LYS A 135 6.25 6.89 4.33
CA LYS A 135 7.42 6.38 3.60
C LYS A 135 8.62 7.27 3.90
N TYR A 136 9.70 6.62 4.29
CA TYR A 136 10.98 7.26 4.51
C TYR A 136 11.99 6.74 3.48
N ARG A 137 12.90 7.63 3.07
CA ARG A 137 14.07 7.32 2.26
C ARG A 137 15.31 7.56 3.07
N GLU A 138 16.29 6.71 2.81
CA GLU A 138 17.61 6.82 3.39
C GLU A 138 18.54 7.45 2.36
N LEU A 139 19.42 8.32 2.84
CA LEU A 139 20.43 9.00 2.03
C LEU A 139 21.74 8.92 2.78
N TYR A 140 22.80 8.61 2.03
CA TYR A 140 24.18 8.66 2.51
C TYR A 140 24.84 9.87 1.90
N VAL A 141 25.21 10.82 2.75
CA VAL A 141 25.76 12.10 2.32
C VAL A 141 27.24 12.11 2.66
N ASP A 142 28.11 12.12 1.66
CA ASP A 142 29.53 12.42 1.87
C ASP A 142 29.69 13.92 2.04
N VAL A 143 30.34 14.35 3.12
CA VAL A 143 30.36 15.76 3.49
C VAL A 143 31.72 16.16 4.07
N PRO A 144 32.26 17.33 3.72
CA PRO A 144 33.43 17.88 4.40
C PRO A 144 33.15 18.12 5.88
N TYR A 145 34.16 17.95 6.73
CA TYR A 145 34.03 18.22 8.18
C TYR A 145 33.38 19.58 8.51
N SER A 146 33.71 20.63 7.75
CA SER A 146 33.17 21.98 7.93
C SER A 146 31.67 22.11 7.65
N GLN A 147 31.08 21.17 6.89
CA GLN A 147 29.68 21.20 6.46
C GLN A 147 28.79 20.19 7.21
N ILE A 148 29.34 19.39 8.13
CA ILE A 148 28.57 18.43 8.94
C ILE A 148 27.40 19.13 9.65
N GLY A 149 27.66 20.25 10.32
CA GLY A 149 26.64 21.03 11.02
C GLY A 149 25.54 21.55 10.08
N THR A 150 25.92 21.96 8.87
CA THR A 150 25.00 22.45 7.84
C THR A 150 24.03 21.35 7.39
N VAL A 151 24.54 20.16 7.07
CA VAL A 151 23.73 19.02 6.64
C VAL A 151 22.81 18.53 7.75
N VAL A 152 23.31 18.44 9.00
CA VAL A 152 22.50 18.05 10.15
C VAL A 152 21.34 19.04 10.37
N THR A 153 21.62 20.35 10.26
CA THR A 153 20.62 21.41 10.43
C THR A 153 19.59 21.36 9.31
N LEU A 154 20.03 21.19 8.06
CA LEU A 154 19.16 21.01 6.89
C LEU A 154 18.23 19.82 7.07
N CYS A 155 18.78 18.65 7.42
CA CYS A 155 18.00 17.43 7.65
C CYS A 155 16.90 17.64 8.70
N LYS A 156 17.25 18.21 9.86
CA LYS A 156 16.28 18.51 10.93
C LYS A 156 15.21 19.51 10.51
N ARG A 157 15.60 20.59 9.81
CA ARG A 157 14.67 21.61 9.30
C ARG A 157 13.62 21.01 8.35
N MET A 158 14.01 20.03 7.55
CA MET A 158 13.13 19.31 6.63
C MET A 158 12.35 18.16 7.29
N GLY A 159 12.40 18.04 8.62
CA GLY A 159 11.72 16.99 9.37
C GLY A 159 12.32 15.59 9.18
N GLY A 160 13.57 15.52 8.72
CA GLY A 160 14.36 14.29 8.67
C GLY A 160 15.02 13.95 10.01
N GLN A 161 15.60 12.76 10.06
CA GLN A 161 16.33 12.23 11.21
C GLN A 161 17.75 11.87 10.79
N VAL A 162 18.74 12.32 11.55
CA VAL A 162 20.12 11.83 11.40
C VAL A 162 20.22 10.47 12.05
N ARG A 163 20.54 9.43 11.28
CA ARG A 163 20.67 8.05 11.73
C ARG A 163 22.06 7.77 12.28
N SER A 164 23.10 8.25 11.61
CA SER A 164 24.48 8.18 12.08
C SER A 164 25.35 9.25 11.42
N ILE A 165 26.50 9.52 12.04
CA ILE A 165 27.58 10.35 11.50
C ILE A 165 28.87 9.58 11.68
N ASN A 166 29.54 9.28 10.57
CA ASN A 166 30.86 8.68 10.54
C ASN A 166 31.87 9.77 10.21
N TYR A 167 32.95 9.87 11.01
CA TYR A 167 33.91 10.97 10.86
C TYR A 167 35.17 10.58 10.04
N GLU A 168 35.54 9.30 9.91
CA GLU A 168 36.86 8.94 9.37
C GLU A 168 36.86 8.17 8.04
N PRO A 169 37.91 8.33 7.20
CA PRO A 169 38.67 9.55 6.93
C PRO A 169 37.89 10.54 6.04
N ASN A 170 36.78 10.10 5.44
CA ASN A 170 35.84 10.92 4.68
C ASN A 170 34.50 10.92 5.42
N PRO A 171 34.07 12.05 6.02
CA PRO A 171 32.86 12.05 6.81
C PRO A 171 31.64 11.71 5.95
N ASN A 172 30.78 10.85 6.49
CA ASN A 172 29.51 10.49 5.88
C ASN A 172 28.40 10.61 6.91
N ILE A 173 27.26 11.15 6.47
CA ILE A 173 26.05 11.27 7.28
C ILE A 173 24.98 10.38 6.65
N HIS A 174 24.48 9.43 7.44
CA HIS A 174 23.28 8.68 7.11
C HIS A 174 22.08 9.47 7.63
N ILE A 175 21.26 9.96 6.72
CA ILE A 175 20.01 10.63 7.06
C ILE A 175 18.82 9.83 6.56
N GLN A 176 17.73 9.91 7.31
CA GLN A 176 16.44 9.44 6.89
C GLN A 176 15.50 10.64 6.71
N ILE A 177 14.82 10.71 5.58
CA ILE A 177 13.89 11.77 5.27
C ILE A 177 12.59 11.21 4.72
N LYS A 178 11.49 11.97 4.84
CA LYS A 178 10.21 11.57 4.23
C LYS A 178 10.39 11.51 2.71
N GLU A 179 9.81 10.50 2.07
CA GLU A 179 9.89 10.31 0.61
C GLU A 179 9.55 11.59 -0.17
N ARG A 180 8.48 12.30 0.21
CA ARG A 180 8.06 13.56 -0.43
C ARG A 180 9.04 14.72 -0.33
N GLN A 181 10.02 14.62 0.56
CA GLN A 181 11.04 15.64 0.78
C GLN A 181 12.35 15.26 0.10
N LEU A 182 12.42 14.10 -0.57
CA LEU A 182 13.61 13.59 -1.23
C LEU A 182 14.13 14.59 -2.26
N GLU A 183 13.34 14.97 -3.26
CA GLU A 183 13.78 15.91 -4.30
C GLU A 183 14.26 17.24 -3.71
N SER A 184 13.47 17.82 -2.79
CA SER A 184 13.79 19.10 -2.17
C SER A 184 15.07 19.07 -1.33
N ILE A 185 15.35 17.98 -0.59
CA ILE A 185 16.61 17.90 0.17
C ILE A 185 17.79 17.72 -0.76
N GLN A 186 17.62 17.02 -1.89
CA GLN A 186 18.67 16.83 -2.88
C GLN A 186 19.04 18.14 -3.55
N GLU A 187 18.05 18.95 -3.95
CA GLU A 187 18.30 20.30 -4.48
C GLU A 187 19.03 21.19 -3.47
N GLN A 188 18.60 21.17 -2.20
CA GLN A 188 19.26 21.96 -1.16
C GLN A 188 20.69 21.49 -0.87
N LEU A 189 20.95 20.18 -0.86
CA LEU A 189 22.30 19.63 -0.73
C LEU A 189 23.18 20.02 -1.93
N GLN A 190 22.66 19.93 -3.15
CA GLN A 190 23.39 20.32 -4.35
C GLN A 190 23.72 21.82 -4.36
N SER A 191 22.80 22.68 -3.89
CA SER A 191 23.04 24.13 -3.80
C SER A 191 24.19 24.53 -2.86
N ILE A 192 24.56 23.65 -1.92
CA ILE A 192 25.70 23.84 -1.01
C ILE A 192 26.93 23.00 -1.40
N GLY A 193 26.93 22.43 -2.61
CA GLY A 193 28.04 21.67 -3.18
C GLY A 193 28.14 20.21 -2.71
N ILE A 194 27.04 19.64 -2.20
CA ILE A 194 27.01 18.28 -1.65
C ILE A 194 26.15 17.37 -2.53
N THR A 195 26.71 16.23 -2.94
CA THR A 195 26.00 15.22 -3.75
C THR A 195 25.68 14.00 -2.89
N PRO A 196 24.40 13.70 -2.60
CA PRO A 196 24.01 12.51 -1.85
C PRO A 196 24.15 11.23 -2.70
N ARG A 197 24.37 10.10 -2.01
CA ARG A 197 24.38 8.73 -2.55
C ARG A 197 23.17 7.93 -2.02
N TYR A 198 22.72 6.96 -2.79
CA TYR A 198 21.57 6.07 -2.51
C TYR A 198 22.03 4.66 -2.19
#